data_AF-A0A327NHN5-F1
#
_entry.id   AF-A0A327NHN5-F1
#
_cell.length_a   1.000
_cell.length_b   1.000
_cell.length_c   1.000
_cell.angle_alpha   90.00
_cell.angle_beta   90.00
_cell.angle_gamma   90.00
#
_symmetry.space_group_name_H-M   'P 1'
#
loop_
_entity.id
_entity.type
_entity.pdbx_description
1 polymer ?
#
loop_
_entity_poly.entity_id
_entity_poly.type
_entity_poly.pdbx_seq_one_letter_code
_entity_poly.pdbx_strand_id
1 'polypeptide(L)'
;MNQISFSTGWGKGSFALRQVTCLILLLLAVAPSLRAQSFIHPGLLHKQADFDRMKIKVKAGSQPWKAGWDVLVANSNSSLTRAFTNPIPATIYRGFDGTNTENYASIFRDAAAAYQTAIRWKISGDDAYANKSIAILNAWAAGMTTISGTADRFLLAGIQGYQLANAAEIMRSYSGWAPADFTRFQTWMMTVWYPMNHDFLLNHNGACISNYYANWDLCNMASILSIGVLCDRRDIYNEAIEYFKNGAGTGSIRNVVPDVYGDLGQWQESGRDQGHTVLGVALAGSFCEMAWSQGDDLYGYDDNRLLKGFEYIAKYNLGYEVPFTTYRNCIGVVQTIVSEDQRGNLRPVWEMVYNHYVNRKGLSAPYSARFAQLVRPEGGGGNYGPNSGGYDQLGFGTLTFSLEEVSKPTNQTITFPPIPTKDFGAADFSPGATTSSGLPVVYASLNPAVASINADGTIHVSKPGTTTITAQQMGDSQYNPAPVVYQTFTVNQIPGVTDGTWTNTAGILTTTLSSVAGSTDLNWPGQTFTVGDFVRLTGTVPGGFTANTNYAVVAVNGSAIQLSQRPGGTAITATTTISNGTGNRFLKWPTATNWSNSVVPGGVQSNATFGPPALGISVAFSWMVTSQLVR
;
A
#
# COMPACT_ATOMS: atom_id res chain seq x y z
N MET A 1 20.33 33.22 -95.77
CA MET A 1 20.99 32.08 -96.45
C MET A 1 21.59 31.20 -95.36
N ASN A 2 21.35 29.90 -95.19
CA ASN A 2 20.49 28.90 -95.82
C ASN A 2 20.14 27.87 -94.74
N GLN A 3 18.95 27.27 -94.84
CA GLN A 3 18.58 26.08 -94.08
C GLN A 3 19.46 24.87 -94.43
N ILE A 4 19.50 23.87 -93.55
CA ILE A 4 19.25 22.45 -93.87
C ILE A 4 19.03 21.67 -92.55
N SER A 5 17.96 20.86 -92.54
CA SER A 5 17.63 19.81 -91.58
C SER A 5 18.21 18.45 -92.01
N PHE A 6 18.55 17.55 -91.09
CA PHE A 6 18.01 16.18 -90.96
C PHE A 6 18.74 15.38 -89.86
N SER A 7 18.01 14.43 -89.30
CA SER A 7 18.32 13.53 -88.19
C SER A 7 19.33 12.41 -88.53
N THR A 8 19.94 11.81 -87.50
CA THR A 8 19.97 10.36 -87.18
C THR A 8 21.14 10.01 -86.24
N GLY A 9 20.96 8.97 -85.41
CA GLY A 9 22.09 8.15 -84.93
C GLY A 9 22.35 8.17 -83.42
N TRP A 10 21.91 7.12 -82.74
CA TRP A 10 22.21 6.80 -81.34
C TRP A 10 23.69 6.56 -81.08
N GLY A 11 24.16 6.93 -79.88
CA GLY A 11 25.47 6.56 -79.36
C GLY A 11 25.54 6.68 -77.84
N LYS A 12 25.11 5.61 -77.15
CA LYS A 12 25.20 5.43 -75.70
C LYS A 12 26.65 5.54 -75.22
N GLY A 13 26.87 6.32 -74.16
CA GLY A 13 28.07 6.18 -73.32
C GLY A 13 28.73 7.49 -72.95
N SER A 14 28.24 8.15 -71.88
CA SER A 14 29.06 9.05 -71.03
C SER A 14 28.28 9.81 -69.96
N PHE A 15 26.94 9.69 -69.88
CA PHE A 15 26.14 10.49 -68.93
C PHE A 15 25.94 9.88 -67.54
N ALA A 16 26.47 8.69 -67.24
CA ALA A 16 26.28 8.04 -65.94
C ALA A 16 27.34 8.40 -64.89
N LEU A 17 28.45 9.06 -65.25
CA LEU A 17 29.56 9.29 -64.31
C LEU A 17 29.70 10.74 -63.81
N ARG A 18 28.89 11.68 -64.30
CA ARG A 18 28.92 13.09 -63.86
C ARG A 18 27.71 13.56 -63.04
N GLN A 19 26.62 12.79 -62.98
CA GLN A 19 25.47 13.10 -62.12
C GLN A 19 25.51 12.39 -60.75
N VAL A 20 26.28 11.32 -60.61
CA VAL A 20 26.44 10.61 -59.32
C VAL A 20 27.37 11.37 -58.37
N THR A 21 28.31 12.15 -58.88
CA THR A 21 29.27 12.90 -58.04
C THR A 21 28.64 14.16 -57.43
N CYS A 22 27.71 14.83 -58.12
CA CYS A 22 27.03 16.02 -57.58
C CYS A 22 25.87 15.69 -56.63
N LEU A 23 25.24 14.52 -56.73
CA LEU A 23 24.22 14.11 -55.74
C LEU A 23 24.84 13.66 -54.42
N ILE A 24 26.02 13.04 -54.43
CA ILE A 24 26.73 12.61 -53.21
C ILE A 24 27.32 13.81 -52.46
N LEU A 25 27.74 14.88 -53.16
CA LEU A 25 28.25 16.10 -52.53
C LEU A 25 27.16 17.05 -52.01
N LEU A 26 25.91 16.97 -52.50
CA LEU A 26 24.79 17.74 -51.94
C LEU A 26 24.05 17.03 -50.79
N LEU A 27 24.15 15.69 -50.69
CA LEU A 27 23.62 14.91 -49.56
C LEU A 27 24.52 14.95 -48.32
N LEU A 28 25.74 15.48 -48.42
CA LEU A 28 26.68 15.66 -47.30
C LEU A 28 26.65 17.06 -46.67
N ALA A 29 25.86 18.00 -47.20
CA ALA A 29 25.82 19.40 -46.74
C ALA A 29 24.57 19.78 -45.93
N VAL A 30 23.60 18.87 -45.75
CA VAL A 30 22.45 19.04 -44.84
C VAL A 30 22.19 17.75 -44.06
N ALA A 31 23.24 17.11 -43.55
CA ALA A 31 23.06 16.34 -42.33
C ALA A 31 22.90 17.39 -41.22
N PRO A 32 21.75 17.49 -40.52
CA PRO A 32 21.82 18.14 -39.22
C PRO A 32 22.89 17.38 -38.47
N SER A 33 23.98 18.06 -38.11
CA SER A 33 24.88 17.56 -37.10
C SER A 33 23.98 17.21 -35.93
N LEU A 34 23.72 15.92 -35.70
CA LEU A 34 23.09 15.41 -34.49
C LEU A 34 24.10 15.70 -33.37
N ARG A 35 24.23 16.98 -33.01
CA ARG A 35 24.84 17.36 -31.75
C ARG A 35 23.91 16.78 -30.71
N ALA A 36 24.39 15.75 -30.01
CA ALA A 36 23.73 15.29 -28.80
C ALA A 36 23.36 16.52 -27.98
N GLN A 37 22.08 16.62 -27.59
CA GLN A 37 21.57 17.74 -26.82
C GLN A 37 22.48 17.96 -25.60
N SER A 38 22.98 19.17 -25.41
CA SER A 38 23.72 19.53 -24.19
C SER A 38 22.82 19.37 -22.99
N PHE A 39 23.38 18.96 -21.85
CA PHE A 39 22.60 18.86 -20.63
C PHE A 39 22.09 20.24 -20.19
N ILE A 40 20.89 20.23 -19.63
CA ILE A 40 20.28 21.41 -18.99
C ILE A 40 20.82 21.49 -17.57
N HIS A 41 21.28 22.67 -17.17
CA HIS A 41 21.83 22.95 -15.84
C HIS A 41 21.24 24.22 -15.21
N PRO A 42 20.83 24.19 -13.93
CA PRO A 42 20.57 22.97 -13.17
C PRO A 42 19.46 22.15 -13.84
N GLY A 43 19.59 20.83 -13.89
CA GLY A 43 18.61 19.98 -14.58
C GLY A 43 18.49 18.54 -14.07
N LEU A 44 18.78 18.31 -12.80
CA LEU A 44 18.37 17.07 -12.13
C LEU A 44 16.92 17.21 -11.63
N LEU A 45 16.66 17.03 -10.32
CA LEU A 45 15.30 17.12 -9.79
C LEU A 45 14.70 18.52 -9.89
N HIS A 46 15.53 19.56 -10.04
CA HIS A 46 15.10 20.95 -10.09
C HIS A 46 15.78 21.69 -11.24
N LYS A 47 14.99 22.43 -12.00
CA LYS A 47 15.46 23.44 -12.96
C LYS A 47 15.47 24.83 -12.32
N GLN A 48 16.12 25.78 -12.97
CA GLN A 48 16.16 27.17 -12.47
C GLN A 48 14.75 27.75 -12.29
N ALA A 49 13.82 27.45 -13.22
CA ALA A 49 12.42 27.86 -13.13
C ALA A 49 11.68 27.29 -11.89
N ASP A 50 12.10 26.12 -11.37
CA ASP A 50 11.53 25.55 -10.15
C ASP A 50 11.97 26.35 -8.92
N PHE A 51 13.24 26.75 -8.85
CA PHE A 51 13.75 27.65 -7.81
C PHE A 51 13.07 29.01 -7.85
N ASP A 52 12.87 29.57 -9.05
CA ASP A 52 12.18 30.84 -9.22
C ASP A 52 10.72 30.74 -8.73
N ARG A 53 10.01 29.66 -9.09
CA ARG A 53 8.66 29.37 -8.58
C ARG A 53 8.65 29.30 -7.06
N MET A 54 9.50 28.47 -6.47
CA MET A 54 9.59 28.31 -5.01
C MET A 54 9.83 29.64 -4.31
N LYS A 55 10.80 30.43 -4.79
CA LYS A 55 11.13 31.74 -4.23
C LYS A 55 9.97 32.71 -4.28
N ILE A 56 9.29 32.82 -5.43
CA ILE A 56 8.13 33.70 -5.60
C ILE A 56 7.00 33.26 -4.65
N LYS A 57 6.68 31.97 -4.61
CA LYS A 57 5.57 31.42 -3.81
C LYS A 57 5.81 31.54 -2.31
N VAL A 58 7.02 31.24 -1.86
CA VAL A 58 7.41 31.38 -0.44
C VAL A 58 7.37 32.85 -0.02
N LYS A 59 7.94 33.77 -0.83
CA LYS A 59 7.91 35.21 -0.55
C LYS A 59 6.48 35.76 -0.47
N ALA A 60 5.58 35.25 -1.30
CA ALA A 60 4.17 35.62 -1.29
C ALA A 60 3.34 34.94 -0.18
N GLY A 61 3.94 34.04 0.61
CA GLY A 61 3.20 33.25 1.61
C GLY A 61 2.18 32.28 1.00
N SER A 62 2.31 31.94 -0.28
CA SER A 62 1.36 31.08 -0.99
C SER A 62 1.42 29.64 -0.51
N GLN A 63 0.25 29.06 -0.24
CA GLN A 63 0.12 27.64 0.07
C GLN A 63 0.02 26.80 -1.22
N PRO A 64 0.57 25.56 -1.23
CA PRO A 64 1.20 24.88 -0.09
C PRO A 64 2.71 25.12 0.07
N TRP A 65 3.35 25.88 -0.85
CA TRP A 65 4.80 26.13 -0.83
C TRP A 65 5.31 26.71 0.49
N LYS A 66 4.58 27.65 1.10
CA LYS A 66 4.98 28.25 2.37
C LYS A 66 5.02 27.23 3.50
N ALA A 67 4.05 26.29 3.58
CA ALA A 67 4.09 25.21 4.56
C ALA A 67 5.30 24.28 4.33
N GLY A 68 5.57 23.91 3.08
CA GLY A 68 6.76 23.12 2.74
C GLY A 68 8.08 23.82 3.11
N TRP A 69 8.15 25.14 2.92
CA TRP A 69 9.29 25.96 3.36
C TRP A 69 9.46 25.95 4.88
N ASP A 70 8.37 26.04 5.63
CA ASP A 70 8.43 26.03 7.09
C ASP A 70 8.94 24.68 7.62
N VAL A 71 8.54 23.56 7.00
CA VAL A 71 9.08 22.23 7.30
C VAL A 71 10.58 22.15 7.03
N LEU A 72 11.04 22.71 5.90
CA LEU A 72 12.48 22.78 5.58
C LEU A 72 13.24 23.62 6.62
N VAL A 73 12.76 24.82 6.95
CA VAL A 73 13.42 25.73 7.90
C VAL A 73 13.53 25.10 9.30
N ALA A 74 12.50 24.36 9.72
CA ALA A 74 12.49 23.68 11.02
C ALA A 74 13.38 22.43 11.07
N ASN A 75 13.79 21.86 9.93
CA ASN A 75 14.63 20.67 9.90
C ASN A 75 16.08 20.98 10.32
N SER A 76 16.62 20.22 11.27
CA SER A 76 17.99 20.40 11.77
C SER A 76 19.07 20.20 10.70
N ASN A 77 18.79 19.41 9.66
CA ASN A 77 19.67 19.22 8.51
C ASN A 77 19.79 20.49 7.65
N SER A 78 18.82 21.40 7.70
CA SER A 78 18.89 22.69 6.99
C SER A 78 19.54 23.81 7.82
N SER A 79 19.98 23.54 9.05
CA SER A 79 20.58 24.54 9.94
C SER A 79 22.04 24.84 9.63
N LEU A 80 22.44 26.12 9.70
CA LEU A 80 23.84 26.55 9.59
C LEU A 80 24.70 26.03 10.77
N THR A 81 24.09 25.84 11.94
CA THR A 81 24.77 25.41 13.16
C THR A 81 24.97 23.90 13.25
N ARG A 82 24.34 23.11 12.36
CA ARG A 82 24.53 21.66 12.34
C ARG A 82 25.98 21.32 12.02
N ALA A 83 26.66 20.57 12.88
CA ALA A 83 27.95 19.97 12.54
C ALA A 83 27.76 18.88 11.47
N PHE A 84 28.71 18.78 10.54
CA PHE A 84 28.81 17.65 9.61
C PHE A 84 30.01 16.79 10.01
N THR A 85 30.06 15.57 9.47
CA THR A 85 31.08 14.57 9.79
C THR A 85 32.49 15.13 9.57
N ASN A 86 33.31 15.09 10.61
CA ASN A 86 34.71 15.52 10.55
C ASN A 86 35.51 14.83 11.68
N PRO A 87 36.62 14.12 11.41
CA PRO A 87 37.16 13.83 10.06
C PRO A 87 36.22 12.94 9.24
N ILE A 88 36.29 13.08 7.92
CA ILE A 88 35.56 12.24 6.98
C ILE A 88 36.22 10.84 6.94
N PRO A 89 35.46 9.75 7.11
CA PRO A 89 36.01 8.40 6.95
C PRO A 89 36.44 8.14 5.50
N ALA A 90 37.63 7.57 5.31
CA ALA A 90 38.10 7.14 3.99
C ALA A 90 37.21 6.05 3.37
N THR A 91 36.70 5.16 4.22
CA THR A 91 35.78 4.08 3.83
C THR A 91 34.43 4.27 4.50
N ILE A 92 33.37 4.29 3.70
CA ILE A 92 32.01 4.16 4.19
C ILE A 92 31.52 2.73 4.01
N TYR A 93 31.06 2.15 5.11
CA TYR A 93 30.65 0.76 5.25
C TYR A 93 29.14 0.66 5.50
N ARG A 94 28.45 -0.17 4.70
CA ARG A 94 27.02 -0.50 4.87
C ARG A 94 26.78 -2.01 4.82
N GLY A 95 26.00 -2.50 5.78
CA GLY A 95 25.77 -3.91 6.06
C GLY A 95 26.88 -4.49 6.95
N PHE A 96 26.50 -5.12 8.06
CA PHE A 96 27.46 -5.77 8.97
C PHE A 96 27.85 -7.17 8.46
N ASP A 97 29.15 -7.42 8.32
CA ASP A 97 29.72 -8.68 7.82
C ASP A 97 30.29 -9.59 8.94
N GLY A 98 30.06 -9.23 10.20
CA GLY A 98 30.66 -9.91 11.36
C GLY A 98 31.97 -9.29 11.84
N THR A 99 32.59 -8.38 11.07
CA THR A 99 33.93 -7.82 11.35
C THR A 99 33.94 -6.28 11.33
N ASN A 100 33.35 -5.67 10.30
CA ASN A 100 33.42 -4.24 10.04
C ASN A 100 32.13 -3.53 10.49
N THR A 101 32.27 -2.53 11.36
CA THR A 101 31.14 -1.74 11.85
C THR A 101 30.60 -0.79 10.77
N GLU A 102 29.28 -0.70 10.68
CA GLU A 102 28.60 0.24 9.81
C GLU A 102 28.82 1.70 10.23
N ASN A 103 29.11 2.57 9.28
CA ASN A 103 29.28 4.01 9.51
C ASN A 103 28.54 4.90 8.50
N TYR A 104 27.76 4.31 7.58
CA TYR A 104 27.02 5.01 6.52
C TYR A 104 25.99 6.05 7.00
N ALA A 105 25.63 6.04 8.28
CA ALA A 105 24.83 7.11 8.88
C ALA A 105 25.48 8.48 8.85
N SER A 106 26.81 8.54 8.79
CA SER A 106 27.55 9.79 8.60
C SER A 106 27.18 10.46 7.27
N ILE A 107 27.26 9.70 6.17
CA ILE A 107 27.07 10.27 4.84
C ILE A 107 25.62 10.53 4.46
N PHE A 108 24.65 9.68 4.85
CA PHE A 108 23.26 9.96 4.49
C PHE A 108 22.71 11.23 5.17
N ARG A 109 23.16 11.50 6.41
CA ARG A 109 22.74 12.72 7.13
C ARG A 109 23.38 13.96 6.52
N ASP A 110 24.62 13.86 6.10
CA ASP A 110 25.35 14.98 5.51
C ASP A 110 24.95 15.24 4.06
N ALA A 111 24.60 14.22 3.28
CA ALA A 111 23.98 14.37 1.96
C ALA A 111 22.65 15.12 2.07
N ALA A 112 21.80 14.75 3.05
CA ALA A 112 20.56 15.48 3.33
C ALA A 112 20.84 16.94 3.74
N ALA A 113 21.85 17.19 4.58
CA ALA A 113 22.21 18.55 4.98
C ALA A 113 22.74 19.39 3.81
N ALA A 114 23.58 18.81 2.93
CA ALA A 114 24.08 19.49 1.74
C ALA A 114 22.94 19.88 0.79
N TYR A 115 22.00 18.97 0.53
CA TYR A 115 20.83 19.25 -0.30
C TYR A 115 19.90 20.30 0.32
N GLN A 116 19.57 20.15 1.60
CA GLN A 116 18.65 21.06 2.29
C GLN A 116 19.23 22.48 2.37
N THR A 117 20.51 22.62 2.67
CA THR A 117 21.18 23.93 2.67
C THR A 117 21.30 24.52 1.26
N ALA A 118 21.48 23.69 0.22
CA ALA A 118 21.42 24.16 -1.17
C ALA A 118 20.04 24.73 -1.54
N ILE A 119 18.94 24.10 -1.10
CA ILE A 119 17.58 24.63 -1.28
C ILE A 119 17.37 25.92 -0.48
N ARG A 120 17.83 25.95 0.78
CA ARG A 120 17.77 27.17 1.63
C ARG A 120 18.39 28.34 0.88
N TRP A 121 19.58 28.17 0.32
CA TRP A 121 20.26 29.18 -0.49
C TRP A 121 19.45 29.60 -1.73
N LYS A 122 19.01 28.65 -2.57
CA LYS A 122 18.29 28.98 -3.81
C LYS A 122 17.04 29.83 -3.56
N ILE A 123 16.34 29.59 -2.45
CA ILE A 123 15.10 30.29 -2.11
C ILE A 123 15.39 31.61 -1.38
N SER A 124 16.25 31.62 -0.35
CA SER A 124 16.51 32.81 0.46
C SER A 124 17.47 33.81 -0.19
N GLY A 125 18.40 33.32 -1.00
CA GLY A 125 19.55 34.08 -1.49
C GLY A 125 20.65 34.31 -0.45
N ASP A 126 20.63 33.62 0.69
CA ASP A 126 21.63 33.73 1.74
C ASP A 126 22.81 32.76 1.49
N ASP A 127 23.95 33.35 1.11
CA ASP A 127 25.18 32.64 0.76
C ASP A 127 25.78 31.83 1.92
N ALA A 128 25.40 32.08 3.18
CA ALA A 128 25.82 31.24 4.29
C ALA A 128 25.36 29.78 4.11
N TYR A 129 24.17 29.57 3.52
CA TYR A 129 23.66 28.25 3.22
C TYR A 129 24.39 27.60 2.03
N ALA A 130 24.74 28.38 1.01
CA ALA A 130 25.56 27.90 -0.10
C ALA A 130 26.93 27.44 0.38
N ASN A 131 27.60 28.28 1.19
CA ASN A 131 28.89 27.99 1.80
C ASN A 131 28.84 26.73 2.66
N LYS A 132 27.76 26.53 3.43
CA LYS A 132 27.55 25.31 4.21
C LYS A 132 27.42 24.07 3.31
N SER A 133 26.63 24.16 2.24
CA SER A 133 26.43 23.05 1.30
C SER A 133 27.75 22.63 0.66
N ILE A 134 28.49 23.57 0.07
CA ILE A 134 29.76 23.25 -0.60
C ILE A 134 30.85 22.80 0.38
N ALA A 135 30.84 23.28 1.64
CA ALA A 135 31.77 22.79 2.67
C ALA A 135 31.58 21.30 2.94
N ILE A 136 30.32 20.84 3.02
CA ILE A 136 30.00 19.42 3.18
C ILE A 136 30.44 18.63 1.95
N LEU A 137 30.03 19.07 0.75
CA LEU A 137 30.33 18.37 -0.51
C LEU A 137 31.85 18.26 -0.74
N ASN A 138 32.59 19.34 -0.52
CA ASN A 138 34.04 19.37 -0.70
C ASN A 138 34.77 18.50 0.34
N ALA A 139 34.31 18.47 1.59
CA ALA A 139 34.90 17.63 2.63
C ALA A 139 34.76 16.14 2.29
N TRP A 140 33.55 15.71 1.90
CA TRP A 140 33.30 14.33 1.50
C TRP A 140 34.10 13.91 0.27
N ALA A 141 34.12 14.74 -0.78
CA ALA A 141 34.90 14.47 -2.00
C ALA A 141 36.43 14.47 -1.77
N ALA A 142 36.92 15.13 -0.72
CA ALA A 142 38.33 15.10 -0.35
C ALA A 142 38.71 13.93 0.55
N GLY A 143 37.81 13.51 1.45
CA GLY A 143 38.13 12.55 2.50
C GLY A 143 37.74 11.10 2.23
N MET A 144 36.65 10.86 1.49
CA MET A 144 36.12 9.51 1.25
C MET A 144 36.61 8.96 -0.08
N THR A 145 37.18 7.76 -0.08
CA THR A 145 37.73 7.10 -1.28
C THR A 145 37.05 5.79 -1.61
N THR A 146 36.36 5.15 -0.66
CA THR A 146 35.85 3.78 -0.83
C THR A 146 34.43 3.63 -0.27
N ILE A 147 33.56 2.97 -1.04
CA ILE A 147 32.31 2.38 -0.56
C ILE A 147 32.57 0.88 -0.36
N SER A 148 32.21 0.35 0.81
CA SER A 148 32.40 -1.06 1.15
C SER A 148 31.21 -1.58 1.97
N GLY A 149 31.16 -2.88 2.21
CA GLY A 149 30.02 -3.51 2.86
C GLY A 149 29.63 -4.87 2.34
N THR A 150 28.52 -5.38 2.87
CA THR A 150 27.77 -6.50 2.27
C THR A 150 27.16 -6.05 0.93
N ALA A 151 26.18 -6.79 0.40
CA ALA A 151 25.42 -6.31 -0.75
C ALA A 151 24.83 -4.89 -0.52
N ASP A 152 24.50 -4.52 0.72
CA ASP A 152 23.87 -3.24 1.04
C ASP A 152 24.71 -2.02 0.63
N ARG A 153 26.01 -2.19 0.36
CA ARG A 153 26.87 -1.16 -0.22
C ARG A 153 26.32 -0.60 -1.55
N PHE A 154 25.62 -1.40 -2.35
CA PHE A 154 24.98 -0.95 -3.59
C PHE A 154 23.75 -0.07 -3.33
N LEU A 155 23.02 -0.30 -2.23
CA LEU A 155 21.96 0.62 -1.81
C LEU A 155 22.54 1.96 -1.38
N LEU A 156 23.67 1.95 -0.67
CA LEU A 156 24.39 3.19 -0.33
C LEU A 156 24.85 3.93 -1.58
N ALA A 157 25.52 3.23 -2.52
CA ALA A 157 26.02 3.82 -3.76
C ALA A 157 24.91 4.41 -4.63
N GLY A 158 23.79 3.70 -4.75
CA GLY A 158 22.61 4.17 -5.47
C GLY A 158 21.97 5.38 -4.80
N ILE A 159 21.53 5.21 -3.56
CA ILE A 159 20.76 6.22 -2.84
C ILE A 159 21.57 7.49 -2.60
N GLN A 160 22.74 7.40 -1.96
CA GLN A 160 23.51 8.61 -1.64
C GLN A 160 24.18 9.20 -2.88
N GLY A 161 24.50 8.40 -3.89
CA GLY A 161 25.09 8.89 -5.14
C GLY A 161 24.18 9.91 -5.84
N TYR A 162 22.90 9.59 -6.05
CA TYR A 162 21.99 10.56 -6.68
C TYR A 162 21.68 11.76 -5.79
N GLN A 163 21.62 11.57 -4.48
CA GLN A 163 21.36 12.65 -3.52
C GLN A 163 22.48 13.69 -3.52
N LEU A 164 23.74 13.21 -3.48
CA LEU A 164 24.93 14.05 -3.55
C LEU A 164 25.05 14.75 -4.91
N ALA A 165 24.76 14.05 -6.00
CA ALA A 165 24.75 14.65 -7.33
C ALA A 165 23.70 15.76 -7.46
N ASN A 166 22.51 15.57 -6.90
CA ASN A 166 21.47 16.60 -6.85
C ASN A 166 21.90 17.81 -6.02
N ALA A 167 22.48 17.61 -4.83
CA ALA A 167 22.99 18.73 -4.02
C ALA A 167 24.07 19.52 -4.78
N ALA A 168 25.03 18.84 -5.40
CA ALA A 168 26.07 19.44 -6.21
C ALA A 168 25.50 20.20 -7.43
N GLU A 169 24.55 19.61 -8.14
CA GLU A 169 23.95 20.25 -9.31
C GLU A 169 23.24 21.57 -8.98
N ILE A 170 22.59 21.66 -7.81
CA ILE A 170 22.04 22.93 -7.33
C ILE A 170 23.14 23.97 -7.16
N MET A 171 24.26 23.54 -6.56
CA MET A 171 25.41 24.39 -6.23
C MET A 171 26.31 24.73 -7.43
N ARG A 172 26.22 24.02 -8.56
CA ARG A 172 26.97 24.27 -9.80
C ARG A 172 26.98 25.75 -10.22
N SER A 173 25.88 26.45 -9.97
CA SER A 173 25.68 27.87 -10.32
C SER A 173 26.20 28.86 -9.29
N TYR A 174 26.66 28.41 -8.13
CA TYR A 174 27.13 29.28 -7.06
C TYR A 174 28.57 29.73 -7.32
N SER A 175 28.76 31.04 -7.47
CA SER A 175 30.08 31.63 -7.78
C SER A 175 31.15 31.40 -6.71
N GLY A 176 30.74 31.10 -5.46
CA GLY A 176 31.68 30.78 -4.37
C GLY A 176 32.23 29.35 -4.40
N TRP A 177 31.73 28.46 -5.28
CA TRP A 177 32.31 27.14 -5.44
C TRP A 177 33.51 27.20 -6.40
N ALA A 178 34.71 27.01 -5.86
CA ALA A 178 35.92 27.05 -6.68
C ALA A 178 35.84 26.01 -7.82
N PRO A 179 36.13 26.37 -9.08
CA PRO A 179 36.06 25.43 -10.20
C PRO A 179 36.89 24.15 -10.01
N ALA A 180 38.05 24.25 -9.35
CA ALA A 180 38.89 23.11 -9.02
C ALA A 180 38.24 22.16 -8.00
N ASP A 181 37.50 22.69 -7.02
CA ASP A 181 36.76 21.90 -6.05
C ASP A 181 35.57 21.19 -6.71
N PHE A 182 34.86 21.89 -7.60
CA PHE A 182 33.78 21.28 -8.37
C PHE A 182 34.30 20.15 -9.28
N THR A 183 35.43 20.37 -9.97
CA THR A 183 36.09 19.34 -10.79
C THR A 183 36.51 18.14 -9.95
N ARG A 184 37.05 18.36 -8.74
CA ARG A 184 37.37 17.28 -7.79
C ARG A 184 36.11 16.50 -7.39
N PHE A 185 35.02 17.20 -7.12
CA PHE A 185 33.74 16.57 -6.78
C PHE A 185 33.22 15.71 -7.94
N GLN A 186 33.20 16.22 -9.17
CA GLN A 186 32.81 15.44 -10.36
C GLN A 186 33.69 14.21 -10.53
N THR A 187 35.01 14.36 -10.35
CA THR A 187 35.95 13.24 -10.40
C THR A 187 35.62 12.19 -9.35
N TRP A 188 35.34 12.60 -8.10
CA TRP A 188 34.94 11.70 -7.03
C TRP A 188 33.66 10.93 -7.35
N MET A 189 32.64 11.59 -7.91
CA MET A 189 31.41 10.94 -8.37
C MET A 189 31.69 9.89 -9.46
N MET A 190 32.60 10.21 -10.39
CA MET A 190 32.99 9.31 -11.49
C MET A 190 33.86 8.13 -11.06
N THR A 191 34.69 8.27 -10.02
CA THR A 191 35.68 7.26 -9.64
C THR A 191 35.26 6.40 -8.43
N VAL A 192 34.48 6.95 -7.51
CA VAL A 192 34.04 6.23 -6.30
C VAL A 192 32.60 5.71 -6.43
N TRP A 193 31.70 6.51 -7.03
CA TRP A 193 30.27 6.21 -7.04
C TRP A 193 29.85 5.45 -8.30
N TYR A 194 30.09 6.02 -9.49
CA TYR A 194 29.64 5.44 -10.75
C TYR A 194 30.04 3.95 -10.95
N PRO A 195 31.30 3.53 -10.72
CA PRO A 195 31.70 2.15 -11.01
C PRO A 195 30.92 1.10 -10.23
N MET A 196 30.57 1.40 -8.97
CA MET A 196 29.77 0.49 -8.14
C MET A 196 28.34 0.36 -8.65
N ASN A 197 27.73 1.48 -9.06
CA ASN A 197 26.36 1.46 -9.59
C ASN A 197 26.30 0.72 -10.93
N HIS A 198 27.28 0.99 -11.80
CA HIS A 198 27.43 0.33 -13.09
C HIS A 198 27.61 -1.18 -12.93
N ASP A 199 28.52 -1.60 -12.04
CA ASP A 199 28.74 -3.02 -11.72
C ASP A 199 27.47 -3.70 -11.21
N PHE A 200 26.65 -3.01 -10.40
CA PHE A 200 25.39 -3.56 -9.94
C PHE A 200 24.41 -3.83 -11.08
N LEU A 201 24.22 -2.90 -12.01
CA LEU A 201 23.28 -3.08 -13.13
C LEU A 201 23.75 -4.12 -14.15
N LEU A 202 25.07 -4.34 -14.26
CA LEU A 202 25.62 -5.35 -15.16
C LEU A 202 25.67 -6.75 -14.55
N ASN A 203 26.17 -6.84 -13.32
CA ASN A 203 26.57 -8.11 -12.71
C ASN A 203 25.67 -8.51 -11.54
N HIS A 204 24.82 -7.61 -11.03
CA HIS A 204 23.92 -7.83 -9.88
C HIS A 204 24.65 -8.48 -8.71
N ASN A 205 25.86 -8.00 -8.38
CA ASN A 205 26.71 -8.55 -7.32
C ASN A 205 26.95 -10.09 -7.46
N GLY A 206 27.02 -10.59 -8.70
CA GLY A 206 27.17 -12.01 -9.02
C GLY A 206 25.93 -12.88 -8.75
N ALA A 207 24.80 -12.27 -8.37
CA ALA A 207 23.54 -12.97 -8.13
C ALA A 207 22.73 -13.14 -9.41
N CYS A 208 21.72 -14.01 -9.37
CA CYS A 208 20.76 -14.11 -10.47
C CYS A 208 19.93 -12.82 -10.60
N ILE A 209 19.50 -12.51 -11.82
CA ILE A 209 19.02 -11.17 -12.21
C ILE A 209 17.81 -10.64 -11.41
N SER A 210 16.96 -11.53 -10.89
CA SER A 210 15.78 -11.16 -10.07
C SER A 210 15.97 -11.39 -8.57
N ASN A 211 17.21 -11.64 -8.12
CA ASN A 211 17.55 -11.80 -6.70
C ASN A 211 17.20 -10.54 -5.90
N TYR A 212 17.54 -9.37 -6.44
CA TYR A 212 17.31 -8.08 -5.79
C TYR A 212 15.95 -7.49 -6.17
N TYR A 213 15.34 -6.82 -5.19
CA TYR A 213 14.08 -6.09 -5.38
C TYR A 213 14.29 -4.79 -6.17
N ALA A 214 13.23 -4.29 -6.81
CA ALA A 214 13.29 -3.17 -7.74
C ALA A 214 13.96 -1.91 -7.17
N ASN A 215 13.81 -1.62 -5.88
CA ASN A 215 14.46 -0.46 -5.25
C ASN A 215 15.99 -0.45 -5.39
N TRP A 216 16.63 -1.63 -5.52
CA TRP A 216 18.07 -1.74 -5.72
C TRP A 216 18.47 -1.23 -7.10
N ASP A 217 17.84 -1.74 -8.15
CA ASP A 217 18.07 -1.28 -9.52
C ASP A 217 17.73 0.20 -9.66
N LEU A 218 16.56 0.63 -9.16
CA LEU A 218 16.07 2.00 -9.29
C LEU A 218 17.02 3.03 -8.66
N CYS A 219 17.60 2.74 -7.48
CA CYS A 219 18.53 3.69 -6.86
C CYS A 219 19.87 3.75 -7.59
N ASN A 220 20.38 2.62 -8.10
CA ASN A 220 21.61 2.58 -8.89
C ASN A 220 21.42 3.29 -10.24
N MET A 221 20.28 3.11 -10.90
CA MET A 221 19.89 3.85 -12.10
C MET A 221 19.79 5.36 -11.85
N ALA A 222 19.16 5.78 -10.75
CA ALA A 222 19.08 7.19 -10.37
C ALA A 222 20.46 7.81 -10.16
N SER A 223 21.38 7.07 -9.53
CA SER A 223 22.77 7.48 -9.34
C SER A 223 23.49 7.66 -10.67
N ILE A 224 23.49 6.65 -11.54
CA ILE A 224 24.12 6.70 -12.87
C ILE A 224 23.58 7.87 -13.70
N LEU A 225 22.25 8.01 -13.80
CA LEU A 225 21.63 9.10 -14.54
C LEU A 225 22.08 10.46 -14.00
N SER A 226 22.06 10.62 -12.68
CA SER A 226 22.42 11.89 -12.04
C SER A 226 23.90 12.26 -12.20
N ILE A 227 24.80 11.27 -12.15
CA ILE A 227 26.24 11.44 -12.39
C ILE A 227 26.48 11.80 -13.85
N GLY A 228 25.76 11.18 -14.78
CA GLY A 228 25.79 11.48 -16.20
C GLY A 228 25.48 12.96 -16.49
N VAL A 229 24.41 13.50 -15.91
CA VAL A 229 24.11 14.93 -16.01
C VAL A 229 25.19 15.77 -15.31
N LEU A 230 25.49 15.50 -14.03
CA LEU A 230 26.43 16.32 -13.24
C LEU A 230 27.81 16.45 -13.90
N CYS A 231 28.29 15.39 -14.54
CA CYS A 231 29.62 15.31 -15.14
C CYS A 231 29.61 15.54 -16.66
N ASP A 232 28.48 15.98 -17.22
CA ASP A 232 28.34 16.21 -18.66
C ASP A 232 28.66 14.96 -19.52
N ARG A 233 28.34 13.76 -19.00
CA ARG A 233 28.57 12.44 -19.60
C ARG A 233 27.28 11.81 -20.16
N ARG A 234 27.00 12.11 -21.43
CA ARG A 234 25.79 11.62 -22.14
C ARG A 234 25.74 10.11 -22.31
N ASP A 235 26.89 9.46 -22.44
CA ASP A 235 27.00 8.01 -22.51
C ASP A 235 26.52 7.34 -21.22
N ILE A 236 26.94 7.86 -20.05
CA ILE A 236 26.51 7.38 -18.73
C ILE A 236 25.02 7.65 -18.51
N TYR A 237 24.54 8.82 -18.91
CA TYR A 237 23.11 9.11 -18.86
C TYR A 237 22.29 8.12 -19.69
N ASN A 238 22.72 7.86 -20.93
CA ASN A 238 22.03 6.96 -21.84
C ASN A 238 22.05 5.50 -21.36
N GLU A 239 23.09 5.06 -20.66
CA GLU A 239 23.12 3.75 -20.00
C GLU A 239 21.93 3.56 -19.06
N ALA A 240 21.65 4.55 -18.20
CA ALA A 240 20.55 4.47 -17.26
C ALA A 240 19.18 4.51 -17.97
N ILE A 241 19.03 5.33 -19.02
CA ILE A 241 17.81 5.37 -19.83
C ILE A 241 17.56 4.04 -20.54
N GLU A 242 18.60 3.44 -21.10
CA GLU A 242 18.52 2.16 -21.79
C GLU A 242 18.16 1.04 -20.81
N TYR A 243 18.78 1.02 -19.62
CA TYR A 243 18.44 0.07 -18.58
C TYR A 243 16.99 0.22 -18.10
N PHE A 244 16.47 1.45 -17.96
CA PHE A 244 15.06 1.65 -17.62
C PHE A 244 14.12 1.02 -18.65
N LYS A 245 14.42 1.16 -19.94
CA LYS A 245 13.55 0.67 -21.02
C LYS A 245 13.68 -0.84 -21.24
N ASN A 246 14.91 -1.34 -21.22
CA ASN A 246 15.27 -2.67 -21.75
C ASN A 246 16.17 -3.49 -20.81
N GLY A 247 16.46 -2.99 -19.60
CA GLY A 247 17.27 -3.70 -18.61
C GLY A 247 16.65 -5.01 -18.15
N ALA A 248 17.51 -5.98 -17.84
CA ALA A 248 17.09 -7.32 -17.46
C ALA A 248 16.64 -7.43 -15.99
N GLY A 249 17.11 -6.53 -15.11
CA GLY A 249 16.79 -6.53 -13.69
C GLY A 249 15.43 -5.94 -13.34
N THR A 250 15.11 -5.96 -12.05
CA THR A 250 13.77 -5.69 -11.52
C THR A 250 13.38 -4.20 -11.55
N GLY A 251 14.33 -3.30 -11.78
CA GLY A 251 14.07 -1.86 -11.91
C GLY A 251 13.71 -1.37 -13.31
N SER A 252 13.84 -2.21 -14.35
CA SER A 252 13.37 -1.82 -15.69
C SER A 252 11.85 -1.76 -15.73
N ILE A 253 11.30 -0.89 -16.57
CA ILE A 253 9.90 -0.48 -16.54
C ILE A 253 8.91 -1.65 -16.58
N ARG A 254 9.21 -2.68 -17.38
CA ARG A 254 8.34 -3.86 -17.51
C ARG A 254 8.48 -4.84 -16.36
N ASN A 255 9.59 -4.79 -15.63
CA ASN A 255 9.86 -5.69 -14.50
C ASN A 255 9.48 -5.05 -13.16
N VAL A 256 9.51 -3.72 -13.06
CA VAL A 256 9.08 -2.97 -11.87
C VAL A 256 7.55 -2.91 -11.77
N VAL A 257 6.86 -2.88 -12.91
CA VAL A 257 5.40 -3.06 -13.01
C VAL A 257 5.09 -4.26 -13.91
N PRO A 258 5.25 -5.51 -13.40
CA PRO A 258 5.14 -6.73 -14.21
C PRO A 258 3.74 -6.98 -14.77
N ASP A 259 2.71 -6.71 -13.97
CA ASP A 259 1.32 -7.03 -14.32
C ASP A 259 0.48 -5.75 -14.38
N VAL A 260 -0.37 -5.65 -15.42
CA VAL A 260 -1.25 -4.50 -15.65
C VAL A 260 -2.71 -4.95 -15.67
N TYR A 261 -3.55 -4.25 -14.91
CA TYR A 261 -4.98 -4.52 -14.73
C TYR A 261 -5.80 -3.27 -15.11
N GLY A 262 -5.89 -2.99 -16.41
CA GLY A 262 -6.48 -1.74 -16.89
C GLY A 262 -5.64 -0.52 -16.47
N ASP A 263 -6.22 0.35 -15.65
CA ASP A 263 -5.58 1.59 -15.18
C ASP A 263 -4.69 1.39 -13.95
N LEU A 264 -4.53 0.15 -13.46
CA LEU A 264 -3.66 -0.20 -12.34
C LEU A 264 -2.54 -1.13 -12.80
N GLY A 265 -1.39 -1.08 -12.13
CA GLY A 265 -0.26 -1.97 -12.41
C GLY A 265 0.37 -2.46 -11.11
N GLN A 266 0.51 -3.77 -10.94
CA GLN A 266 1.14 -4.35 -9.77
C GLN A 266 2.57 -3.85 -9.65
N TRP A 267 2.94 -3.28 -8.50
CA TRP A 267 4.33 -2.97 -8.25
C TRP A 267 5.07 -4.23 -7.79
N GLN A 268 6.28 -4.46 -8.31
CA GLN A 268 7.07 -5.66 -8.08
C GLN A 268 7.21 -6.01 -6.59
N GLU A 269 7.43 -5.00 -5.73
CA GLU A 269 7.63 -5.20 -4.29
C GLU A 269 6.34 -5.32 -3.46
N SER A 270 5.16 -5.20 -4.07
CA SER A 270 3.89 -5.13 -3.33
C SER A 270 3.57 -6.37 -2.48
N GLY A 271 4.11 -7.54 -2.82
CA GLY A 271 3.96 -8.75 -2.02
C GLY A 271 4.96 -8.86 -0.86
N ARG A 272 5.94 -7.95 -0.76
CA ARG A 272 6.97 -7.93 0.28
C ARG A 272 6.50 -7.12 1.48
N ASP A 273 6.41 -5.81 1.32
CA ASP A 273 5.92 -4.85 2.30
C ASP A 273 5.65 -3.50 1.62
N GLN A 274 4.81 -2.66 2.25
CA GLN A 274 4.45 -1.38 1.66
C GLN A 274 5.51 -0.30 1.87
N GLY A 275 6.37 -0.41 2.89
CA GLY A 275 7.44 0.56 3.14
C GLY A 275 8.44 0.65 1.98
N HIS A 276 8.80 -0.49 1.40
CA HIS A 276 9.68 -0.56 0.23
C HIS A 276 8.93 -0.38 -1.08
N THR A 277 7.68 -0.80 -1.15
CA THR A 277 6.80 -0.48 -2.29
C THR A 277 6.71 1.04 -2.50
N VAL A 278 6.49 1.81 -1.44
CA VAL A 278 6.44 3.29 -1.52
C VAL A 278 7.83 3.91 -1.72
N LEU A 279 8.92 3.27 -1.26
CA LEU A 279 10.29 3.67 -1.65
C LEU A 279 10.47 3.58 -3.19
N GLY A 280 9.90 2.55 -3.82
CA GLY A 280 9.86 2.41 -5.27
C GLY A 280 9.30 3.64 -5.99
N VAL A 281 8.22 4.23 -5.45
CA VAL A 281 7.63 5.49 -5.96
C VAL A 281 8.65 6.64 -5.88
N ALA A 282 9.37 6.74 -4.75
CA ALA A 282 10.39 7.77 -4.55
C ALA A 282 11.49 7.70 -5.63
N LEU A 283 12.03 6.49 -5.84
CA LEU A 283 13.19 6.29 -6.71
C LEU A 283 12.81 6.35 -8.19
N ALA A 284 11.75 5.66 -8.62
CA ALA A 284 11.29 5.70 -9.99
C ALA A 284 10.77 7.10 -10.38
N GLY A 285 10.05 7.76 -9.47
CA GLY A 285 9.63 9.15 -9.65
C GLY A 285 10.84 10.09 -9.78
N SER A 286 11.83 9.98 -8.90
CA SER A 286 13.03 10.83 -8.96
C SER A 286 13.82 10.61 -10.25
N PHE A 287 13.96 9.35 -10.68
CA PHE A 287 14.60 8.98 -11.93
C PHE A 287 13.89 9.64 -13.13
N CYS A 288 12.56 9.51 -13.20
CA CYS A 288 11.78 10.07 -14.30
C CYS A 288 11.75 11.60 -14.28
N GLU A 289 11.72 12.25 -13.11
CA GLU A 289 11.75 13.70 -13.02
C GLU A 289 13.11 14.27 -13.44
N MET A 290 14.22 13.62 -13.07
CA MET A 290 15.55 14.00 -13.57
C MET A 290 15.66 13.82 -15.09
N ALA A 291 15.08 12.74 -15.65
CA ALA A 291 15.03 12.55 -17.09
C ALA A 291 14.15 13.62 -17.79
N TRP A 292 12.99 13.92 -17.21
CA TRP A 292 12.07 14.95 -17.70
C TRP A 292 12.73 16.33 -17.73
N SER A 293 13.55 16.67 -16.73
CA SER A 293 14.33 17.91 -16.71
C SER A 293 15.30 18.03 -17.89
N GLN A 294 15.72 16.91 -18.49
CA GLN A 294 16.55 16.86 -19.69
C GLN A 294 15.75 16.79 -21.00
N GLY A 295 14.43 16.64 -20.93
CA GLY A 295 13.53 16.55 -22.08
C GLY A 295 13.07 15.13 -22.43
N ASP A 296 13.45 14.12 -21.65
CA ASP A 296 13.07 12.73 -21.87
C ASP A 296 11.81 12.36 -21.06
N ASP A 297 10.68 12.10 -21.74
CA ASP A 297 9.41 11.70 -21.11
C ASP A 297 9.39 10.21 -20.78
N LEU A 298 10.00 9.84 -19.65
CA LEU A 298 9.95 8.46 -19.13
C LEU A 298 8.70 8.18 -18.29
N TYR A 299 8.06 9.22 -17.76
CA TYR A 299 6.77 9.07 -17.07
C TYR A 299 5.69 8.54 -18.02
N GLY A 300 5.66 9.04 -19.26
CA GLY A 300 4.74 8.60 -20.30
C GLY A 300 5.10 7.28 -20.98
N TYR A 301 6.26 6.69 -20.68
CA TYR A 301 6.76 5.51 -21.37
C TYR A 301 5.87 4.27 -21.13
N ASP A 302 5.76 3.42 -22.16
CA ASP A 302 5.00 2.15 -22.13
C ASP A 302 3.54 2.34 -21.69
N ASP A 303 2.87 3.35 -22.28
CA ASP A 303 1.48 3.73 -21.98
C ASP A 303 1.27 4.11 -20.51
N ASN A 304 2.07 5.08 -20.04
CA ASN A 304 2.08 5.57 -18.65
C ASN A 304 2.15 4.41 -17.64
N ARG A 305 2.98 3.38 -17.88
CA ARG A 305 3.04 2.19 -17.01
C ARG A 305 3.39 2.54 -15.57
N LEU A 306 4.23 3.55 -15.33
CA LEU A 306 4.49 4.03 -13.98
C LEU A 306 3.28 4.70 -13.32
N LEU A 307 2.43 5.41 -14.07
CA LEU A 307 1.18 5.96 -13.51
C LEU A 307 0.30 4.83 -12.96
N LYS A 308 0.13 3.77 -13.75
CA LYS A 308 -0.62 2.57 -13.35
C LYS A 308 -0.02 1.94 -12.09
N GLY A 309 1.32 1.86 -12.01
CA GLY A 309 2.06 1.41 -10.83
C GLY A 309 1.83 2.30 -9.60
N PHE A 310 1.96 3.61 -9.74
CA PHE A 310 1.80 4.55 -8.64
C PHE A 310 0.35 4.60 -8.15
N GLU A 311 -0.64 4.57 -9.04
CA GLU A 311 -2.07 4.51 -8.67
C GLU A 311 -2.39 3.19 -7.96
N TYR A 312 -1.80 2.07 -8.37
CA TYR A 312 -1.94 0.79 -7.67
C TYR A 312 -1.42 0.88 -6.22
N ILE A 313 -0.21 1.40 -6.05
CA ILE A 313 0.43 1.53 -4.73
C ILE A 313 -0.39 2.48 -3.85
N ALA A 314 -0.78 3.64 -4.40
CA ALA A 314 -1.58 4.63 -3.70
C ALA A 314 -2.94 4.06 -3.29
N LYS A 315 -3.64 3.40 -4.21
CA LYS A 315 -4.94 2.77 -3.95
C LYS A 315 -4.84 1.78 -2.79
N TYR A 316 -3.87 0.87 -2.83
CA TYR A 316 -3.72 -0.13 -1.78
C TYR A 316 -3.38 0.49 -0.42
N ASN A 317 -2.46 1.46 -0.40
CA ASN A 317 -2.05 2.12 0.83
C ASN A 317 -3.11 3.09 1.37
N LEU A 318 -4.12 3.47 0.59
CA LEU A 318 -5.29 4.20 1.10
C LEU A 318 -6.32 3.29 1.78
N GLY A 319 -6.10 1.97 1.77
CA GLY A 319 -6.97 0.97 2.39
C GLY A 319 -7.94 0.28 1.44
N TYR A 320 -7.81 0.48 0.13
CA TYR A 320 -8.61 -0.20 -0.89
C TYR A 320 -7.94 -1.50 -1.31
N GLU A 321 -8.73 -2.45 -1.80
CA GLU A 321 -8.20 -3.69 -2.39
C GLU A 321 -7.69 -3.48 -3.82
N VAL A 322 -6.70 -4.29 -4.18
CA VAL A 322 -6.07 -4.30 -5.51
C VAL A 322 -5.88 -5.74 -6.00
N PRO A 323 -5.99 -6.00 -7.31
CA PRO A 323 -5.71 -7.33 -7.87
C PRO A 323 -4.23 -7.70 -7.71
N PHE A 324 -3.93 -8.97 -7.48
CA PHE A 324 -2.55 -9.43 -7.32
C PHE A 324 -2.30 -10.74 -8.08
N THR A 325 -1.26 -10.75 -8.91
CA THR A 325 -0.73 -11.92 -9.61
C THR A 325 0.49 -12.40 -8.83
N THR A 326 0.57 -13.72 -8.63
CA THR A 326 1.65 -14.32 -7.84
C THR A 326 3.03 -13.92 -8.36
N TYR A 327 3.79 -13.22 -7.53
CA TYR A 327 5.16 -12.82 -7.83
C TYR A 327 6.13 -13.96 -7.48
N ARG A 328 7.13 -14.17 -8.35
CA ARG A 328 8.19 -15.16 -8.18
C ARG A 328 9.53 -14.59 -8.62
N ASN A 329 10.61 -15.03 -7.99
CA ASN A 329 11.97 -14.69 -8.42
C ASN A 329 12.90 -15.90 -8.53
N CYS A 330 14.13 -15.66 -9.02
CA CYS A 330 15.11 -16.71 -9.30
C CYS A 330 15.72 -17.39 -8.07
N ILE A 331 15.54 -16.85 -6.85
CA ILE A 331 15.97 -17.49 -5.61
C ILE A 331 14.82 -18.23 -4.90
N GLY A 332 13.67 -18.36 -5.55
CA GLY A 332 12.52 -19.12 -5.03
C GLY A 332 11.62 -18.35 -4.08
N VAL A 333 11.71 -17.01 -4.01
CA VAL A 333 10.69 -16.19 -3.35
C VAL A 333 9.37 -16.38 -4.10
N VAL A 334 8.29 -16.64 -3.36
CA VAL A 334 6.93 -16.74 -3.87
C VAL A 334 6.03 -15.89 -3.00
N GLN A 335 5.39 -14.90 -3.59
CA GLN A 335 4.41 -14.05 -2.93
C GLN A 335 3.10 -14.23 -3.68
N THR A 336 2.06 -14.70 -3.00
CA THR A 336 0.76 -15.01 -3.61
C THR A 336 -0.30 -13.94 -3.32
N ILE A 337 -0.01 -13.02 -2.41
CA ILE A 337 -0.90 -11.92 -2.01
C ILE A 337 -0.09 -10.63 -1.89
N VAL A 338 -0.77 -9.49 -2.02
CA VAL A 338 -0.23 -8.19 -1.62
C VAL A 338 -0.02 -8.17 -0.10
N SER A 339 1.08 -7.58 0.36
CA SER A 339 1.47 -7.58 1.77
C SER A 339 0.77 -6.47 2.54
N GLU A 340 0.10 -6.84 3.64
CA GLU A 340 -0.45 -5.89 4.62
C GLU A 340 0.63 -5.21 5.47
N ASP A 341 1.89 -5.67 5.42
CA ASP A 341 2.95 -5.09 6.23
C ASP A 341 3.17 -3.62 5.86
N GLN A 342 3.11 -2.75 6.87
CA GLN A 342 3.24 -1.30 6.76
C GLN A 342 2.22 -0.64 5.81
N ARG A 343 1.06 -1.25 5.56
CA ARG A 343 -0.01 -0.64 4.74
C ARG A 343 -0.40 0.73 5.30
N GLY A 344 -0.49 1.71 4.39
CA GLY A 344 -0.70 3.11 4.77
C GLY A 344 0.58 3.89 5.03
N ASN A 345 1.73 3.42 4.54
CA ASN A 345 3.01 4.09 4.72
C ASN A 345 3.01 5.54 4.19
N LEU A 346 3.25 6.51 5.06
CA LEU A 346 3.19 7.96 4.77
C LEU A 346 4.55 8.55 4.31
N ARG A 347 5.29 7.83 3.46
CA ARG A 347 6.58 8.32 2.92
C ARG A 347 6.35 9.59 2.05
N PRO A 348 7.16 10.66 2.16
CA PRO A 348 6.99 11.91 1.41
C PRO A 348 7.50 11.82 -0.04
N VAL A 349 6.65 11.34 -0.95
CA VAL A 349 7.02 11.04 -2.36
C VAL A 349 5.95 11.43 -3.39
N TRP A 350 4.77 11.85 -2.93
CA TRP A 350 3.55 11.84 -3.73
C TRP A 350 3.32 13.16 -4.45
N GLU A 351 3.87 14.26 -3.95
CA GLU A 351 3.78 15.56 -4.59
C GLU A 351 4.37 15.57 -5.99
N MET A 352 5.53 14.95 -6.17
CA MET A 352 6.20 14.84 -7.47
C MET A 352 5.31 14.10 -8.48
N VAL A 353 4.77 12.95 -8.07
CA VAL A 353 3.91 12.11 -8.90
C VAL A 353 2.62 12.84 -9.26
N TYR A 354 1.92 13.40 -8.26
CA TYR A 354 0.68 14.13 -8.45
C TYR A 354 0.84 15.31 -9.42
N ASN A 355 1.83 16.16 -9.17
CA ASN A 355 2.01 17.37 -9.98
C ASN A 355 2.49 17.03 -11.39
N HIS A 356 3.27 15.96 -11.58
CA HIS A 356 3.61 15.50 -12.92
C HIS A 356 2.36 15.05 -13.69
N TYR A 357 1.62 14.06 -13.18
CA TYR A 357 0.54 13.48 -13.98
C TYR A 357 -0.69 14.37 -14.06
N VAL A 358 -1.10 14.99 -12.94
CA VAL A 358 -2.34 15.78 -12.91
C VAL A 358 -2.09 17.18 -13.42
N ASN A 359 -1.17 17.93 -12.79
CA ASN A 359 -1.04 19.36 -13.10
C ASN A 359 -0.23 19.63 -14.37
N ARG A 360 0.79 18.81 -14.67
CA ARG A 360 1.63 18.99 -15.87
C ARG A 360 1.07 18.25 -17.09
N LYS A 361 0.54 17.02 -16.93
CA LYS A 361 0.04 16.21 -18.06
C LYS A 361 -1.49 16.21 -18.21
N GLY A 362 -2.25 16.71 -17.22
CA GLY A 362 -3.72 16.71 -17.29
C GLY A 362 -4.36 15.32 -17.19
N LEU A 363 -3.64 14.34 -16.68
CA LEU A 363 -4.10 12.95 -16.54
C LEU A 363 -4.80 12.72 -15.20
N SER A 364 -5.65 11.70 -15.17
CA SER A 364 -6.31 11.26 -13.94
C SER A 364 -5.34 10.43 -13.09
N ALA A 365 -5.11 10.86 -11.85
CA ALA A 365 -4.35 10.12 -10.85
C ALA A 365 -4.98 10.30 -9.45
N PRO A 366 -6.25 9.89 -9.27
CA PRO A 366 -7.03 10.20 -8.07
C PRO A 366 -6.37 9.68 -6.78
N TYR A 367 -5.78 8.48 -6.80
CA TYR A 367 -5.19 7.89 -5.59
C TYR A 367 -3.89 8.59 -5.21
N SER A 368 -3.02 8.87 -6.18
CA SER A 368 -1.79 9.65 -5.98
C SER A 368 -2.10 11.07 -5.52
N ALA A 369 -3.13 11.70 -6.09
CA ALA A 369 -3.59 13.03 -5.67
C ALA A 369 -4.00 13.06 -4.20
N ARG A 370 -4.73 12.03 -3.75
CA ARG A 370 -5.09 11.91 -2.34
C ARG A 370 -3.91 11.67 -1.44
N PHE A 371 -2.99 10.80 -1.84
CA PHE A 371 -1.81 10.53 -1.06
C PHE A 371 -0.94 11.78 -0.91
N ALA A 372 -0.80 12.59 -1.97
CA ALA A 372 -0.15 13.89 -1.90
C ALA A 372 -0.82 14.81 -0.86
N GLN A 373 -2.16 14.85 -0.81
CA GLN A 373 -2.89 15.60 0.23
C GLN A 373 -2.69 15.06 1.65
N LEU A 374 -2.64 13.73 1.81
CA LEU A 374 -2.49 13.09 3.11
C LEU A 374 -1.10 13.35 3.71
N VAL A 375 -0.07 13.42 2.87
CA VAL A 375 1.32 13.58 3.32
C VAL A 375 1.76 15.05 3.35
N ARG A 376 1.03 15.96 2.69
CA ARG A 376 1.27 17.42 2.74
C ARG A 376 1.21 17.96 4.19
N PRO A 377 2.12 18.87 4.58
CA PRO A 377 3.34 19.24 3.88
C PRO A 377 4.41 18.14 4.00
N GLU A 378 4.95 17.72 2.86
CA GLU A 378 5.99 16.68 2.80
C GLU A 378 7.32 17.18 3.41
N GLY A 379 7.89 16.38 4.31
CA GLY A 379 9.25 16.56 4.82
C GLY A 379 10.31 15.84 3.97
N GLY A 380 11.55 15.84 4.44
CA GLY A 380 12.66 15.09 3.83
C GLY A 380 13.55 14.45 4.87
N GLY A 381 14.84 14.30 4.56
CA GLY A 381 15.84 13.68 5.44
C GLY A 381 15.69 14.09 6.91
N GLY A 382 15.33 13.13 7.77
CA GLY A 382 15.12 13.32 9.21
C GLY A 382 13.70 13.68 9.67
N ASN A 383 12.75 13.97 8.78
CA ASN A 383 11.36 14.27 9.15
C ASN A 383 10.48 13.01 9.33
N TYR A 384 10.84 11.89 8.68
CA TYR A 384 10.01 10.67 8.65
C TYR A 384 10.77 9.44 9.15
N GLY A 385 11.84 9.66 9.93
CA GLY A 385 12.61 8.61 10.60
C GLY A 385 14.06 9.05 10.89
N PRO A 386 14.66 8.61 12.01
CA PRO A 386 16.05 8.95 12.35
C PRO A 386 17.10 8.03 11.69
N ASN A 387 16.66 6.88 11.17
CA ASN A 387 17.47 5.82 10.57
C ASN A 387 17.52 5.97 9.04
N SER A 388 18.30 5.12 8.35
CA SER A 388 18.46 5.16 6.88
C SER A 388 17.15 5.35 6.12
N GLY A 389 16.09 4.63 6.52
CA GLY A 389 14.76 4.74 5.90
C GLY A 389 14.25 6.18 5.77
N GLY A 390 14.50 7.00 6.80
CA GLY A 390 14.17 8.43 6.88
C GLY A 390 15.06 9.35 6.03
N TYR A 391 15.97 8.78 5.24
CA TYR A 391 16.96 9.46 4.40
C TYR A 391 17.12 8.80 3.02
N ASP A 392 16.34 7.78 2.66
CA ASP A 392 16.46 7.11 1.36
C ASP A 392 15.99 8.00 0.18
N GLN A 393 15.32 9.12 0.47
CA GLN A 393 14.99 10.13 -0.52
C GLN A 393 15.16 11.55 0.00
N LEU A 394 15.29 12.50 -0.94
CA LEU A 394 15.51 13.91 -0.64
C LEU A 394 14.29 14.59 -0.01
N GLY A 395 13.09 14.25 -0.48
CA GLY A 395 11.81 14.75 0.04
C GLY A 395 11.56 16.23 -0.22
N PHE A 396 10.77 16.85 0.65
CA PHE A 396 10.27 18.23 0.55
C PHE A 396 9.41 18.50 -0.69
N GLY A 397 8.68 17.50 -1.18
CA GLY A 397 7.96 17.61 -2.45
C GLY A 397 6.87 18.68 -2.46
N THR A 398 6.28 18.99 -1.31
CA THR A 398 5.31 20.09 -1.19
C THR A 398 5.94 21.44 -1.50
N LEU A 399 7.21 21.64 -1.14
CA LEU A 399 7.95 22.83 -1.52
C LEU A 399 8.42 22.74 -2.98
N THR A 400 9.03 21.61 -3.36
CA THR A 400 9.80 21.55 -4.61
C THR A 400 8.96 21.24 -5.85
N PHE A 401 7.94 20.40 -5.73
CA PHE A 401 7.19 19.86 -6.87
C PHE A 401 5.77 20.40 -7.00
N SER A 402 5.23 21.08 -5.99
CA SER A 402 3.93 21.74 -6.12
C SER A 402 3.90 22.69 -7.32
N LEU A 403 2.87 22.53 -8.14
CA LEU A 403 2.48 23.40 -9.24
C LEU A 403 1.12 24.03 -8.90
N GLU A 404 0.76 25.10 -9.62
CA GLU A 404 -0.60 25.62 -9.55
C GLU A 404 -1.58 24.53 -10.00
N GLU A 405 -2.58 24.24 -9.17
CA GLU A 405 -3.56 23.21 -9.50
C GLU A 405 -4.43 23.66 -10.67
N VAL A 406 -4.66 22.76 -11.62
CA VAL A 406 -5.70 22.96 -12.65
C VAL A 406 -7.02 23.11 -11.90
N SER A 407 -7.74 24.22 -12.09
CA SER A 407 -8.85 24.61 -11.20
C SER A 407 -9.88 23.48 -11.02
N LYS A 408 -9.97 22.94 -9.80
CA LYS A 408 -11.03 22.01 -9.39
C LYS A 408 -12.15 22.79 -8.69
N PRO A 409 -13.42 22.73 -9.15
CA PRO A 409 -14.43 23.71 -8.81
C PRO A 409 -14.88 23.79 -7.34
N THR A 410 -14.89 22.70 -6.55
CA THR A 410 -15.58 22.74 -5.23
C THR A 410 -15.00 21.79 -4.16
N ASN A 411 -14.79 22.28 -2.94
CA ASN A 411 -14.44 21.42 -1.79
C ASN A 411 -15.67 20.67 -1.25
N GLN A 412 -15.45 19.50 -0.67
CA GLN A 412 -16.48 18.69 -0.02
C GLN A 412 -16.02 18.18 1.35
N THR A 413 -16.98 17.75 2.16
CA THR A 413 -16.76 17.19 3.49
C THR A 413 -17.37 15.80 3.61
N ILE A 414 -16.87 15.01 4.57
CA ILE A 414 -17.48 13.76 5.02
C ILE A 414 -18.14 14.01 6.38
N THR A 415 -19.39 13.60 6.53
CA THR A 415 -20.05 13.49 7.83
C THR A 415 -20.05 12.02 8.22
N PHE A 416 -19.32 11.66 9.29
CA PHE A 416 -19.22 10.29 9.78
C PHE A 416 -19.70 10.22 11.23
N PRO A 417 -20.93 9.74 11.49
CA PRO A 417 -21.45 9.60 12.85
C PRO A 417 -20.62 8.60 13.68
N PRO A 418 -20.56 8.76 15.02
CA PRO A 418 -19.93 7.77 15.89
C PRO A 418 -20.49 6.37 15.68
N ILE A 419 -19.61 5.38 15.56
CA ILE A 419 -20.00 3.97 15.46
C ILE A 419 -20.26 3.44 16.88
N PRO A 420 -21.47 2.93 17.20
CA PRO A 420 -21.73 2.34 18.51
C PRO A 420 -20.90 1.08 18.76
N THR A 421 -20.58 0.82 20.03
CA THR A 421 -19.99 -0.46 20.46
C THR A 421 -20.81 -1.65 19.95
N LYS A 422 -20.10 -2.71 19.56
CA LYS A 422 -20.69 -3.98 19.10
C LYS A 422 -20.22 -5.12 19.98
N ASP A 423 -20.95 -6.22 19.99
CA ASP A 423 -20.50 -7.46 20.63
C ASP A 423 -19.91 -8.41 19.58
N PHE A 424 -19.01 -9.29 20.00
CA PHE A 424 -18.48 -10.32 19.11
C PHE A 424 -19.61 -11.21 18.54
N GLY A 425 -19.66 -11.38 17.21
CA GLY A 425 -20.75 -12.09 16.52
C GLY A 425 -21.96 -11.23 16.16
N ALA A 426 -21.84 -9.90 16.22
CA ALA A 426 -22.78 -8.97 15.62
C ALA A 426 -22.88 -9.20 14.10
N ALA A 427 -24.09 -9.05 13.54
CA ALA A 427 -24.30 -9.07 12.10
C ALA A 427 -23.65 -7.84 11.43
N ASP A 428 -23.33 -7.98 10.16
CA ASP A 428 -22.70 -6.92 9.36
C ASP A 428 -23.60 -5.67 9.33
N PHE A 429 -22.96 -4.49 9.41
CA PHE A 429 -23.70 -3.23 9.53
C PHE A 429 -23.05 -2.09 8.73
N SER A 430 -23.87 -1.13 8.31
CA SER A 430 -23.38 0.06 7.59
C SER A 430 -22.65 1.02 8.52
N PRO A 431 -21.51 1.61 8.11
CA PRO A 431 -20.82 2.64 8.90
C PRO A 431 -21.57 3.98 8.97
N GLY A 432 -22.40 4.29 7.98
CA GLY A 432 -23.29 5.46 8.00
C GLY A 432 -22.66 6.83 7.66
N ALA A 433 -21.45 6.90 7.11
CA ALA A 433 -20.88 8.16 6.64
C ALA A 433 -21.49 8.63 5.31
N THR A 434 -21.55 9.95 5.12
CA THR A 434 -22.06 10.63 3.92
C THR A 434 -21.12 11.75 3.49
N THR A 435 -21.26 12.23 2.25
CA THR A 435 -20.45 13.35 1.71
C THR A 435 -21.34 14.51 1.32
N SER A 436 -20.81 15.74 1.41
CA SER A 436 -21.54 16.95 0.97
C SER A 436 -21.72 17.02 -0.55
N SER A 437 -20.94 16.26 -1.32
CA SER A 437 -21.03 16.15 -2.79
C SER A 437 -22.03 15.09 -3.26
N GLY A 438 -22.44 14.17 -2.37
CA GLY A 438 -23.19 12.97 -2.74
C GLY A 438 -22.33 11.84 -3.34
N LEU A 439 -21.01 12.01 -3.45
CA LEU A 439 -20.11 10.96 -3.92
C LEU A 439 -20.01 9.80 -2.89
N PRO A 440 -19.88 8.54 -3.33
CA PRO A 440 -19.90 7.36 -2.46
C PRO A 440 -18.68 7.27 -1.55
N VAL A 441 -18.90 7.20 -0.24
CA VAL A 441 -17.81 7.03 0.75
C VAL A 441 -17.23 5.62 0.65
N VAL A 442 -15.91 5.52 0.72
CA VAL A 442 -15.21 4.24 0.86
C VAL A 442 -14.60 4.11 2.23
N TYR A 443 -14.71 2.91 2.79
CA TYR A 443 -14.29 2.60 4.15
C TYR A 443 -13.09 1.68 4.18
N ALA A 444 -12.24 1.84 5.19
CA ALA A 444 -11.15 0.93 5.51
C ALA A 444 -11.06 0.73 7.03
N SER A 445 -10.59 -0.43 7.48
CA SER A 445 -10.34 -0.70 8.90
C SER A 445 -8.85 -0.67 9.20
N LEU A 446 -8.43 0.04 10.24
CA LEU A 446 -7.03 0.05 10.69
C LEU A 446 -6.64 -1.24 11.42
N ASN A 447 -7.60 -2.08 11.79
CA ASN A 447 -7.36 -3.40 12.34
C ASN A 447 -8.42 -4.40 11.80
N PRO A 448 -8.21 -4.92 10.58
CA PRO A 448 -9.11 -5.89 9.95
C PRO A 448 -9.31 -7.17 10.77
N ALA A 449 -8.35 -7.52 11.63
CA ALA A 449 -8.47 -8.69 12.50
C ALA A 449 -9.55 -8.51 13.59
N VAL A 450 -9.89 -7.27 13.97
CA VAL A 450 -11.00 -6.97 14.90
C VAL A 450 -12.30 -6.77 14.12
N ALA A 451 -12.30 -5.92 13.11
CA ALA A 451 -13.41 -5.79 12.17
C ALA A 451 -12.90 -5.41 10.78
N SER A 452 -13.43 -6.04 9.74
CA SER A 452 -13.08 -5.80 8.33
C SER A 452 -14.20 -5.04 7.61
N ILE A 453 -13.90 -4.53 6.40
CA ILE A 453 -14.88 -3.93 5.51
C ILE A 453 -15.19 -4.92 4.40
N ASN A 454 -16.47 -5.26 4.23
CA ASN A 454 -16.96 -6.11 3.15
C ASN A 454 -16.94 -5.38 1.80
N ALA A 455 -17.03 -6.14 0.71
CA ALA A 455 -17.05 -5.59 -0.66
C ALA A 455 -18.21 -4.61 -0.91
N ASP A 456 -19.31 -4.71 -0.16
CA ASP A 456 -20.47 -3.83 -0.21
C ASP A 456 -20.34 -2.58 0.69
N GLY A 457 -19.23 -2.43 1.40
CA GLY A 457 -18.94 -1.30 2.31
C GLY A 457 -19.47 -1.47 3.73
N THR A 458 -20.06 -2.61 4.08
CA THR A 458 -20.47 -2.92 5.47
C THR A 458 -19.30 -3.36 6.34
N ILE A 459 -19.41 -3.19 7.67
CA ILE A 459 -18.42 -3.64 8.65
C ILE A 459 -18.77 -5.06 9.10
N HIS A 460 -17.81 -5.97 9.01
CA HIS A 460 -17.87 -7.33 9.56
C HIS A 460 -17.02 -7.47 10.81
N VAL A 461 -17.59 -7.96 11.91
CA VAL A 461 -16.89 -8.12 13.19
C VAL A 461 -16.23 -9.50 13.28
N SER A 462 -14.90 -9.52 13.40
CA SER A 462 -14.09 -10.76 13.35
C SER A 462 -13.63 -11.27 14.71
N LYS A 463 -13.35 -10.40 15.69
CA LYS A 463 -13.03 -10.80 17.09
C LYS A 463 -13.17 -9.63 18.07
N PRO A 464 -13.21 -9.88 19.40
CA PRO A 464 -13.15 -8.83 20.40
C PRO A 464 -11.90 -7.95 20.29
N GLY A 465 -12.06 -6.65 20.55
CA GLY A 465 -10.98 -5.66 20.49
C GLY A 465 -11.48 -4.31 20.05
N THR A 466 -10.57 -3.37 19.83
CA THR A 466 -10.90 -2.03 19.35
C THR A 466 -10.31 -1.84 17.96
N THR A 467 -11.08 -1.22 17.05
CA THR A 467 -10.59 -0.82 15.74
C THR A 467 -11.12 0.56 15.37
N THR A 468 -10.43 1.19 14.43
CA THR A 468 -10.81 2.47 13.85
C THR A 468 -11.21 2.25 12.40
N ILE A 469 -12.42 2.67 12.06
CA ILE A 469 -12.91 2.73 10.69
C ILE A 469 -12.59 4.10 10.13
N THR A 470 -12.02 4.10 8.94
CA THR A 470 -11.65 5.28 8.16
C THR A 470 -12.71 5.48 7.09
N ALA A 471 -13.30 6.66 7.00
CA ALA A 471 -14.19 7.07 5.92
C ALA A 471 -13.46 8.03 4.97
N GLN A 472 -13.47 7.71 3.67
CA GLN A 472 -12.76 8.46 2.64
C GLN A 472 -13.67 8.81 1.46
N GLN A 473 -13.43 9.98 0.88
CA GLN A 473 -14.03 10.42 -0.37
C GLN A 473 -12.98 11.15 -1.19
N MET A 474 -12.75 10.63 -2.38
CA MET A 474 -11.67 11.03 -3.29
C MET A 474 -12.04 12.22 -4.16
N GLY A 475 -13.31 12.59 -4.21
CA GLY A 475 -13.74 13.59 -5.17
C GLY A 475 -13.72 13.06 -6.59
N ASP A 476 -13.81 13.97 -7.53
CA ASP A 476 -13.89 13.69 -8.95
C ASP A 476 -13.41 14.92 -9.74
N SER A 477 -13.82 15.03 -11.01
CA SER A 477 -13.51 16.19 -11.85
C SER A 477 -14.09 17.52 -11.33
N GLN A 478 -15.11 17.48 -10.47
CA GLN A 478 -15.84 18.64 -9.95
C GLN A 478 -15.46 18.96 -8.50
N TYR A 479 -15.21 17.92 -7.70
CA TYR A 479 -14.98 18.03 -6.28
C TYR A 479 -13.54 17.66 -5.88
N ASN A 480 -12.93 18.49 -5.04
CA ASN A 480 -11.69 18.13 -4.36
C ASN A 480 -11.94 16.94 -3.41
N PRO A 481 -10.96 16.06 -3.16
CA PRO A 481 -11.08 15.04 -2.12
C PRO A 481 -11.47 15.65 -0.77
N ALA A 482 -12.39 15.02 -0.04
CA ALA A 482 -12.82 15.50 1.28
C ALA A 482 -11.78 15.16 2.36
N PRO A 483 -11.63 15.91 3.46
CA PRO A 483 -10.82 15.48 4.61
C PRO A 483 -11.23 14.09 5.10
N VAL A 484 -10.25 13.22 5.44
CA VAL A 484 -10.53 11.88 6.01
C VAL A 484 -11.20 12.04 7.37
N VAL A 485 -12.21 11.21 7.66
CA VAL A 485 -12.83 11.15 8.98
C VAL A 485 -12.71 9.74 9.55
N TYR A 486 -12.41 9.65 10.84
CA TYR A 486 -12.18 8.39 11.55
C TYR A 486 -13.24 8.18 12.62
N GLN A 487 -13.65 6.93 12.81
CA GLN A 487 -14.49 6.53 13.93
C GLN A 487 -13.95 5.25 14.56
N THR A 488 -13.63 5.32 15.84
CA THR A 488 -13.18 4.18 16.64
C THR A 488 -14.38 3.56 17.34
N PHE A 489 -14.48 2.24 17.30
CA PHE A 489 -15.46 1.49 18.07
C PHE A 489 -14.84 0.24 18.68
N THR A 490 -15.48 -0.26 19.73
CA THR A 490 -15.06 -1.47 20.43
C THR A 490 -16.00 -2.62 20.10
N VAL A 491 -15.41 -3.78 19.87
CA VAL A 491 -16.05 -5.08 19.85
C VAL A 491 -15.84 -5.72 21.22
N ASN A 492 -16.90 -5.84 22.00
CA ASN A 492 -16.83 -6.44 23.32
C ASN A 492 -16.55 -7.94 23.23
N GLN A 493 -15.77 -8.43 24.17
CA GLN A 493 -15.69 -9.86 24.43
C GLN A 493 -16.97 -10.30 25.14
N ILE A 494 -17.59 -11.34 24.62
CA ILE A 494 -18.67 -12.03 25.33
C ILE A 494 -18.02 -13.00 26.32
N PRO A 495 -18.35 -12.95 27.64
CA PRO A 495 -17.74 -13.81 28.64
C PRO A 495 -17.78 -15.30 28.26
N GLY A 496 -16.58 -15.90 28.17
CA GLY A 496 -16.34 -17.31 27.84
C GLY A 496 -16.12 -17.65 26.36
N VAL A 497 -16.22 -16.67 25.45
CA VAL A 497 -15.77 -16.82 24.05
C VAL A 497 -14.31 -16.38 23.91
N THR A 498 -13.44 -17.25 23.41
CA THR A 498 -12.10 -16.90 22.93
C THR A 498 -11.92 -17.43 21.51
N ASP A 499 -11.68 -16.54 20.54
CA ASP A 499 -11.25 -16.90 19.18
C ASP A 499 -12.20 -17.86 18.43
N GLY A 500 -13.52 -17.65 18.56
CA GLY A 500 -14.52 -18.49 17.89
C GLY A 500 -14.68 -19.92 18.46
N THR A 501 -13.87 -20.30 19.46
CA THR A 501 -13.94 -21.59 20.15
C THR A 501 -14.14 -21.39 21.66
N TRP A 502 -15.26 -21.88 22.20
CA TRP A 502 -15.49 -21.88 23.65
C TRP A 502 -14.58 -22.91 24.33
N THR A 503 -13.58 -22.45 25.08
CA THR A 503 -12.87 -23.32 26.03
C THR A 503 -13.73 -23.47 27.28
N ASN A 504 -14.34 -24.64 27.43
CA ASN A 504 -15.02 -25.04 28.66
C ASN A 504 -14.01 -25.03 29.82
N THR A 505 -14.06 -24.01 30.67
CA THR A 505 -13.41 -24.09 31.99
C THR A 505 -14.25 -25.05 32.82
N ALA A 506 -13.69 -26.23 33.06
CA ALA A 506 -14.26 -27.34 33.80
C ALA A 506 -15.15 -26.91 35.00
N GLY A 507 -16.40 -27.40 35.03
CA GLY A 507 -17.15 -27.42 36.29
C GLY A 507 -18.68 -27.31 36.23
N ILE A 508 -19.32 -27.03 35.10
CA ILE A 508 -20.81 -26.94 35.08
C ILE A 508 -21.42 -28.33 34.93
N LEU A 509 -21.99 -28.84 36.02
CA LEU A 509 -22.89 -29.99 36.07
C LEU A 509 -24.02 -29.78 35.06
N THR A 510 -24.05 -30.59 34.00
CA THR A 510 -25.20 -30.70 33.10
C THR A 510 -26.39 -31.27 33.86
N THR A 511 -27.25 -30.43 34.43
CA THR A 511 -28.60 -30.87 34.80
C THR A 511 -29.38 -31.10 33.52
N THR A 512 -29.81 -32.35 33.30
CA THR A 512 -30.70 -32.67 32.19
C THR A 512 -32.10 -32.19 32.55
N LEU A 513 -32.64 -31.21 31.83
CA LEU A 513 -34.04 -30.81 31.97
C LEU A 513 -34.94 -31.70 31.11
N SER A 514 -35.89 -32.42 31.72
CA SER A 514 -37.08 -32.96 31.06
C SER A 514 -38.33 -32.13 31.41
N SER A 515 -39.14 -31.76 30.43
CA SER A 515 -40.32 -30.89 30.65
C SER A 515 -41.51 -31.28 29.75
N VAL A 516 -42.73 -30.90 30.18
CA VAL A 516 -43.92 -30.74 29.30
C VAL A 516 -44.58 -29.37 29.55
N ALA A 517 -45.09 -28.76 28.48
CA ALA A 517 -45.11 -27.31 28.21
C ALA A 517 -46.45 -26.54 28.40
N GLY A 518 -46.34 -25.19 28.44
CA GLY A 518 -47.46 -24.23 28.36
C GLY A 518 -47.23 -22.77 28.86
N SER A 519 -46.10 -22.10 28.54
CA SER A 519 -45.82 -20.66 28.80
C SER A 519 -44.69 -20.14 27.88
N THR A 520 -44.40 -18.83 27.84
CA THR A 520 -43.15 -18.26 27.28
C THR A 520 -41.89 -18.80 27.95
N ASP A 521 -42.09 -19.43 29.11
CA ASP A 521 -41.06 -19.88 30.04
C ASP A 521 -41.17 -21.41 30.22
N LEU A 522 -40.04 -22.06 30.51
CA LEU A 522 -40.00 -23.46 30.93
C LEU A 522 -40.20 -23.56 32.44
N ASN A 523 -41.14 -24.39 32.89
CA ASN A 523 -41.42 -24.60 34.32
C ASN A 523 -40.65 -25.83 34.86
N TRP A 524 -39.99 -25.68 36.02
CA TRP A 524 -39.15 -26.71 36.63
C TRP A 524 -39.22 -26.71 38.17
N PRO A 525 -39.61 -27.82 38.81
CA PRO A 525 -39.53 -27.97 40.26
C PRO A 525 -38.20 -28.62 40.70
N GLY A 526 -37.47 -27.98 41.62
CA GLY A 526 -36.45 -28.65 42.44
C GLY A 526 -34.97 -28.33 42.16
N GLN A 527 -34.66 -27.33 41.32
CA GLN A 527 -33.31 -26.74 41.24
C GLN A 527 -33.37 -25.22 41.15
N THR A 528 -32.32 -24.54 41.61
CA THR A 528 -32.16 -23.08 41.50
C THR A 528 -31.35 -22.78 40.25
N PHE A 529 -31.92 -22.02 39.32
CA PHE A 529 -31.22 -21.48 38.16
C PHE A 529 -30.99 -19.98 38.34
N THR A 530 -29.88 -19.50 37.80
CA THR A 530 -29.54 -18.09 37.71
C THR A 530 -29.44 -17.65 36.24
N VAL A 531 -29.74 -16.37 35.97
CA VAL A 531 -29.53 -15.78 34.63
C VAL A 531 -28.04 -15.89 34.28
N GLY A 532 -27.75 -16.44 33.11
CA GLY A 532 -26.40 -16.77 32.64
C GLY A 532 -26.05 -18.26 32.71
N ASP A 533 -26.83 -19.07 33.43
CA ASP A 533 -26.64 -20.51 33.47
C ASP A 533 -26.86 -21.14 32.09
N PHE A 534 -26.17 -22.25 31.80
CA PHE A 534 -26.39 -23.03 30.58
C PHE A 534 -27.21 -24.29 30.83
N VAL A 535 -28.16 -24.50 29.94
CA VAL A 535 -29.09 -25.64 29.94
C VAL A 535 -28.98 -26.37 28.61
N ARG A 536 -28.92 -27.70 28.66
CA ARG A 536 -28.99 -28.56 27.48
C ARG A 536 -30.29 -29.35 27.46
N LEU A 537 -31.05 -29.22 26.37
CA LEU A 537 -32.27 -29.98 26.15
C LEU A 537 -31.95 -31.27 25.39
N THR A 538 -32.33 -32.45 25.91
CA THR A 538 -32.02 -33.75 25.29
C THR A 538 -33.29 -34.52 24.90
N GLY A 539 -33.17 -35.42 23.92
CA GLY A 539 -34.26 -36.31 23.49
C GLY A 539 -35.25 -35.68 22.51
N THR A 540 -36.29 -35.02 23.03
CA THR A 540 -37.39 -34.40 22.24
C THR A 540 -37.56 -32.95 22.69
N VAL A 541 -37.52 -31.99 21.75
CA VAL A 541 -37.56 -30.54 22.06
C VAL A 541 -38.81 -29.85 21.50
N PRO A 542 -39.35 -28.81 22.18
CA PRO A 542 -40.43 -27.98 21.64
C PRO A 542 -40.05 -27.27 20.34
N GLY A 543 -41.04 -26.89 19.53
CA GLY A 543 -40.82 -26.10 18.32
C GLY A 543 -40.07 -24.79 18.62
N GLY A 544 -39.09 -24.45 17.79
CA GLY A 544 -38.17 -23.33 18.01
C GLY A 544 -36.86 -23.72 18.69
N PHE A 545 -36.82 -24.85 19.41
CA PHE A 545 -35.60 -25.37 20.03
C PHE A 545 -35.01 -26.52 19.19
N THR A 546 -33.68 -26.62 19.23
CA THR A 546 -32.89 -27.71 18.64
C THR A 546 -32.41 -28.66 19.73
N ALA A 547 -32.63 -29.96 19.54
CA ALA A 547 -32.21 -30.99 20.48
C ALA A 547 -30.69 -31.02 20.61
N ASN A 548 -30.20 -31.46 21.78
CA ASN A 548 -28.78 -31.59 22.10
C ASN A 548 -27.97 -30.29 21.98
N THR A 549 -28.66 -29.14 21.88
CA THR A 549 -28.08 -27.78 21.79
C THR A 549 -28.14 -27.11 23.15
N ASN A 550 -27.13 -26.29 23.45
CA ASN A 550 -27.05 -25.53 24.69
C ASN A 550 -27.76 -24.18 24.54
N TYR A 551 -28.49 -23.78 25.57
CA TYR A 551 -29.18 -22.50 25.66
C TYR A 551 -28.77 -21.81 26.97
N ALA A 552 -28.67 -20.49 26.94
CA ALA A 552 -28.45 -19.66 28.11
C ALA A 552 -29.80 -19.31 28.77
N VAL A 553 -29.84 -19.32 30.09
CA VAL A 553 -30.95 -18.78 30.88
C VAL A 553 -30.88 -17.26 30.83
N VAL A 554 -31.90 -16.62 30.26
CA VAL A 554 -31.97 -15.16 30.10
C VAL A 554 -32.91 -14.48 31.09
N ALA A 555 -33.82 -15.23 31.73
CA ALA A 555 -34.66 -14.75 32.83
C ALA A 555 -35.05 -15.91 33.76
N VAL A 556 -35.28 -15.61 35.05
CA VAL A 556 -35.75 -16.56 36.08
C VAL A 556 -36.85 -15.90 36.92
N ASN A 557 -37.98 -16.57 37.11
CA ASN A 557 -39.07 -16.09 37.97
C ASN A 557 -39.71 -17.26 38.73
N GLY A 558 -39.42 -17.38 40.02
CA GLY A 558 -39.88 -18.51 40.84
C GLY A 558 -39.36 -19.84 40.28
N SER A 559 -40.27 -20.70 39.83
CA SER A 559 -39.96 -22.00 39.21
C SER A 559 -39.87 -21.95 37.67
N ALA A 560 -39.85 -20.76 37.07
CA ALA A 560 -39.83 -20.57 35.61
C ALA A 560 -38.51 -19.98 35.09
N ILE A 561 -38.07 -20.42 33.90
CA ILE A 561 -36.87 -19.91 33.21
C ILE A 561 -37.14 -19.60 31.72
N GLN A 562 -36.45 -18.59 31.16
CA GLN A 562 -36.45 -18.27 29.73
C GLN A 562 -35.10 -18.62 29.09
N LEU A 563 -35.11 -19.13 27.85
CA LEU A 563 -33.92 -19.63 27.16
C LEU A 563 -33.63 -18.91 25.84
N SER A 564 -32.36 -18.66 25.56
CA SER A 564 -31.85 -18.13 24.29
C SER A 564 -30.61 -18.90 23.84
N GLN A 565 -30.36 -19.00 22.54
CA GLN A 565 -29.11 -19.58 22.03
C GLN A 565 -27.87 -18.73 22.33
N ARG A 566 -28.07 -17.47 22.75
CA ARG A 566 -27.00 -16.52 23.09
C ARG A 566 -27.30 -15.87 24.44
N PRO A 567 -26.31 -15.71 25.35
CA PRO A 567 -26.48 -14.94 26.58
C PRO A 567 -26.98 -13.52 26.29
N GLY A 568 -28.03 -13.07 27.00
CA GLY A 568 -28.65 -11.75 26.80
C GLY A 568 -29.45 -11.57 25.50
N GLY A 569 -29.54 -12.61 24.66
CA GLY A 569 -30.33 -12.58 23.43
C GLY A 569 -31.84 -12.70 23.69
N THR A 570 -32.64 -12.32 22.69
CA THR A 570 -34.11 -12.47 22.74
C THR A 570 -34.48 -13.95 22.92
N ALA A 571 -35.34 -14.25 23.90
CA ALA A 571 -35.75 -15.61 24.21
C ALA A 571 -36.48 -16.26 23.03
N ILE A 572 -36.20 -17.54 22.78
CA ILE A 572 -36.95 -18.34 21.80
C ILE A 572 -38.24 -18.83 22.46
N THR A 573 -39.40 -18.58 21.84
CA THR A 573 -40.72 -18.86 22.42
C THR A 573 -41.24 -20.26 22.07
N ALA A 574 -41.87 -20.96 23.02
CA ALA A 574 -42.65 -22.18 22.80
C ALA A 574 -44.15 -21.94 23.07
N THR A 575 -45.06 -22.65 22.39
CA THR A 575 -46.53 -22.51 22.57
C THR A 575 -47.23 -23.88 22.61
N THR A 576 -48.27 -24.06 23.45
CA THR A 576 -49.11 -25.30 23.50
C THR A 576 -50.58 -25.07 23.89
N THR A 577 -51.47 -26.02 23.52
CA THR A 577 -52.89 -26.15 23.93
C THR A 577 -53.19 -27.55 24.53
N ILE A 578 -54.16 -27.67 25.45
CA ILE A 578 -54.44 -28.87 26.28
C ILE A 578 -55.54 -29.79 25.67
N SER A 579 -55.38 -31.12 25.82
CA SER A 579 -56.52 -32.03 25.97
C SER A 579 -56.22 -33.21 26.93
N ASN A 580 -57.11 -33.39 27.92
CA ASN A 580 -57.15 -34.28 29.08
C ASN A 580 -56.45 -35.66 29.06
N GLY A 581 -55.90 -36.05 30.23
CA GLY A 581 -55.88 -37.44 30.73
C GLY A 581 -54.51 -38.07 30.93
N THR A 582 -54.04 -38.09 32.19
CA THR A 582 -53.07 -39.04 32.78
C THR A 582 -51.92 -39.52 31.89
N GLY A 583 -51.01 -38.61 31.57
CA GLY A 583 -49.72 -38.93 30.99
C GLY A 583 -49.24 -37.82 30.05
N ASN A 584 -48.17 -37.15 30.45
CA ASN A 584 -47.48 -36.15 29.64
C ASN A 584 -46.99 -36.77 28.31
N ARG A 585 -47.70 -36.52 27.20
CA ARG A 585 -47.29 -36.93 25.85
C ARG A 585 -47.44 -35.78 24.85
N PHE A 586 -46.40 -35.53 24.06
CA PHE A 586 -46.44 -34.62 22.92
C PHE A 586 -46.94 -35.38 21.67
N LEU A 587 -47.96 -34.85 21.00
CA LEU A 587 -48.48 -35.40 19.75
C LEU A 587 -47.72 -34.86 18.53
N LYS A 588 -47.49 -35.76 17.57
CA LYS A 588 -46.78 -35.50 16.31
C LYS A 588 -47.75 -34.96 15.23
N TRP A 589 -47.54 -33.69 14.79
CA TRP A 589 -47.73 -33.12 13.42
C TRP A 589 -49.19 -32.91 12.91
N PRO A 590 -49.54 -31.95 11.98
CA PRO A 590 -48.88 -31.68 10.70
C PRO A 590 -48.72 -30.21 10.20
N THR A 591 -47.83 -30.09 9.22
CA THR A 591 -47.80 -29.12 8.09
C THR A 591 -47.60 -27.63 8.35
N ALA A 592 -46.41 -27.21 7.97
CA ALA A 592 -45.93 -25.88 7.63
C ALA A 592 -46.87 -25.06 6.72
N THR A 593 -46.83 -23.73 6.88
CA THR A 593 -47.25 -22.78 5.84
C THR A 593 -46.11 -21.95 5.25
N ASN A 594 -44.85 -22.03 5.72
CA ASN A 594 -43.84 -21.04 5.29
C ASN A 594 -42.54 -21.54 4.62
N TRP A 595 -42.45 -22.78 4.14
CA TRP A 595 -41.30 -23.19 3.30
C TRP A 595 -41.75 -24.05 2.12
N SER A 596 -41.67 -23.49 0.91
CA SER A 596 -41.86 -24.22 -0.34
C SER A 596 -40.63 -25.09 -0.64
N ASN A 597 -40.91 -26.36 -0.92
CA ASN A 597 -40.09 -27.33 -1.67
C ASN A 597 -38.87 -27.95 -0.97
N SER A 598 -39.13 -29.00 -0.16
CA SER A 598 -38.64 -30.36 -0.44
C SER A 598 -39.18 -31.36 0.59
N VAL A 599 -39.88 -32.40 0.12
CA VAL A 599 -40.25 -33.58 0.91
C VAL A 599 -39.28 -34.71 0.57
N VAL A 600 -38.85 -35.52 1.55
CA VAL A 600 -38.60 -36.95 1.31
C VAL A 600 -39.27 -37.83 2.40
N PRO A 601 -39.89 -38.97 2.03
CA PRO A 601 -40.73 -39.84 2.88
C PRO A 601 -39.97 -40.99 3.56
N GLY A 602 -40.53 -41.58 4.63
CA GLY A 602 -40.06 -42.87 5.19
C GLY A 602 -40.33 -43.24 6.67
N GLY A 603 -41.18 -42.54 7.42
CA GLY A 603 -41.41 -42.86 8.85
C GLY A 603 -42.58 -43.83 9.11
N VAL A 604 -42.31 -45.02 9.66
CA VAL A 604 -43.32 -45.93 10.26
C VAL A 604 -43.34 -45.77 11.78
N GLN A 605 -44.55 -45.80 12.37
CA GLN A 605 -44.86 -45.68 13.80
C GLN A 605 -44.83 -47.04 14.53
N SER A 606 -44.56 -47.04 15.84
CA SER A 606 -45.15 -48.03 16.76
C SER A 606 -45.30 -47.50 18.20
N ASN A 607 -46.44 -47.80 18.82
CA ASN A 607 -46.95 -47.35 20.12
C ASN A 607 -46.36 -48.08 21.34
N ALA A 608 -46.49 -47.45 22.53
CA ALA A 608 -46.62 -48.14 23.83
C ALA A 608 -47.44 -47.31 24.83
N THR A 609 -48.27 -47.95 25.67
CA THR A 609 -49.07 -47.41 26.80
C THR A 609 -48.89 -48.39 27.99
N PHE A 610 -48.89 -48.04 29.29
CA PHE A 610 -50.02 -47.70 30.18
C PHE A 610 -49.55 -47.21 31.59
N GLY A 611 -50.45 -46.55 32.34
CA GLY A 611 -50.26 -46.01 33.71
C GLY A 611 -50.77 -46.89 34.87
N PRO A 612 -50.86 -46.37 36.12
CA PRO A 612 -51.41 -47.08 37.31
C PRO A 612 -52.74 -46.44 37.81
N PRO A 613 -53.43 -46.95 38.88
CA PRO A 613 -53.65 -48.31 39.40
C PRO A 613 -55.14 -48.61 39.79
N ALA A 614 -55.53 -49.87 40.06
CA ALA A 614 -56.40 -50.34 41.18
C ALA A 614 -57.16 -51.68 40.91
N LEU A 615 -56.97 -52.62 41.84
CA LEU A 615 -57.86 -53.65 42.42
C LEU A 615 -58.86 -54.45 41.55
N GLY A 616 -58.73 -55.79 41.57
CA GLY A 616 -59.85 -56.72 41.37
C GLY A 616 -59.52 -58.11 40.77
N ILE A 617 -59.26 -59.10 41.65
CA ILE A 617 -59.70 -60.52 41.63
C ILE A 617 -59.62 -61.37 40.33
N SER A 618 -58.87 -62.49 40.45
CA SER A 618 -58.94 -63.85 39.82
C SER A 618 -59.03 -63.98 38.27
N VAL A 619 -58.58 -65.03 37.58
CA VAL A 619 -58.39 -66.48 37.84
C VAL A 619 -57.21 -67.00 37.00
N ALA A 620 -56.59 -68.08 37.46
CA ALA A 620 -55.59 -68.92 36.81
C ALA A 620 -55.94 -69.39 35.37
N PHE A 621 -54.94 -69.75 34.55
CA PHE A 621 -54.65 -71.15 34.23
C PHE A 621 -53.32 -71.33 33.47
N SER A 622 -52.72 -72.48 33.77
CA SER A 622 -51.46 -73.06 33.31
C SER A 622 -51.43 -73.45 31.83
N TRP A 623 -50.21 -73.62 31.30
CA TRP A 623 -49.66 -74.74 30.49
C TRP A 623 -48.67 -74.20 29.45
N MET A 624 -47.35 -74.31 29.65
CA MET A 624 -46.45 -75.45 29.41
C MET A 624 -46.14 -75.76 27.92
N VAL A 625 -44.84 -75.69 27.61
CA VAL A 625 -44.03 -76.68 26.86
C VAL A 625 -43.73 -76.42 25.36
N THR A 626 -42.46 -76.02 25.17
CA THR A 626 -41.43 -76.41 24.16
C THR A 626 -41.80 -76.85 22.74
N SER A 627 -41.06 -76.31 21.76
CA SER A 627 -40.00 -76.98 20.96
C SER A 627 -39.82 -76.22 19.63
N GLN A 628 -38.62 -75.67 19.40
CA GLN A 628 -37.63 -76.11 18.39
C GLN A 628 -38.10 -76.18 16.92
N LEU A 629 -37.55 -75.23 16.14
CA LEU A 629 -36.75 -75.41 14.90
C LEU A 629 -37.40 -76.00 13.62
N VAL A 630 -37.22 -75.20 12.55
CA VAL A 630 -37.13 -75.56 11.10
C VAL A 630 -38.49 -75.82 10.43
N ARG A 631 -38.93 -75.11 9.38
CA ARG A 631 -38.26 -74.35 8.30
C ARG A 631 -38.84 -72.95 8.11
#